data_AF-A0A963CXW7-F1
#
_entry.id   AF-A0A963CXW7-F1
#
_cell.length_a   1.000
_cell.length_b   1.000
_cell.length_c   1.000
_cell.angle_alpha   90.00
_cell.angle_beta   90.00
_cell.angle_gamma   90.00
#
_symmetry.space_group_name_H-M   'P 1'
#
loop_
_entity.id
_entity.type
_entity.pdbx_description
1 polymer ?
#
loop_
_entity_poly.entity_id
_entity_poly.type
_entity_poly.pdbx_seq_one_letter_code
_entity_poly.pdbx_strand_id
1 'polypeptide(L)' 'KIYGDEYRVKAKIHTVGGLSAHADMDDLMRWLGNFKSNPQVHVVHGEPEVKQDFRNTIESQLKL' A
#
# COMPACT_ATOMS: atom_id res chain seq x y z
N LYS A 1 -25.83 -1.25 1.44
CA LYS A 1 -27.04 -0.62 0.88
C LYS A 1 -27.03 -0.89 -0.62
N ILE A 2 -28.10 -1.46 -1.17
CA ILE A 2 -28.22 -1.71 -2.62
C ILE A 2 -29.50 -0.99 -3.05
N TYR A 3 -29.40 -0.07 -4.00
CA TYR A 3 -30.51 0.77 -4.49
C TYR A 3 -31.32 1.58 -3.46
N GLY A 4 -30.78 1.83 -2.26
CA GLY A 4 -31.56 2.53 -1.23
C GLY A 4 -31.88 1.66 -0.01
N ASP A 5 -31.81 0.34 -0.17
CA ASP A 5 -32.24 -0.60 0.87
C ASP A 5 -31.07 -1.25 1.60
N GLU A 6 -31.26 -1.51 2.88
CA GLU A 6 -30.29 -2.21 3.72
C GLU A 6 -30.49 -3.72 3.64
N TYR A 7 -29.40 -4.44 3.38
CA TYR A 7 -29.39 -5.90 3.30
C TYR A 7 -28.38 -6.46 4.30
N ARG A 8 -28.82 -7.46 5.07
CA ARG A 8 -27.94 -8.16 6.02
C ARG A 8 -27.00 -9.10 5.27
N VAL A 9 -25.69 -8.94 5.47
CA VAL A 9 -24.68 -9.88 4.93
C VAL A 9 -24.81 -11.22 5.68
N LYS A 10 -25.23 -12.27 4.97
CA LYS A 10 -25.35 -13.65 5.50
C LYS A 10 -24.18 -14.55 5.11
N ALA A 11 -23.32 -14.09 4.19
CA ALA A 11 -22.16 -14.83 3.73
C ALA A 11 -21.03 -14.83 4.78
N LYS A 12 -20.20 -15.88 4.76
CA LYS A 12 -18.94 -15.88 5.50
C LYS A 12 -17.94 -15.00 4.76
N ILE A 13 -17.33 -14.06 5.47
CA ILE A 13 -16.33 -13.14 4.92
C ILE A 13 -14.95 -13.68 5.27
N HIS A 14 -14.10 -13.85 4.26
CA HIS A 14 -12.72 -14.25 4.41
C HIS A 14 -11.83 -13.28 3.61
N THR A 15 -10.67 -12.95 4.19
CA THR A 15 -9.61 -12.22 3.49
C THR A 15 -8.45 -13.19 3.28
N VAL A 16 -8.05 -13.37 2.03
CA VAL A 16 -6.85 -14.15 1.68
C VAL A 16 -5.75 -13.17 1.30
N GLY A 17 -4.79 -12.98 2.20
CA GLY A 17 -3.60 -12.17 1.92
C GLY A 17 -2.69 -12.85 0.90
N GLY A 18 -1.83 -12.07 0.25
CA GLY A 18 -0.78 -12.60 -0.63
C GLY A 18 -1.22 -13.01 -2.05
N LEU A 19 -2.50 -12.82 -2.41
CA LEU A 19 -2.98 -13.00 -3.79
C LEU A 19 -2.98 -11.70 -4.61
N SER A 20 -2.68 -10.57 -3.97
CA SER A 20 -2.47 -9.31 -4.68
C SER A 20 -1.18 -9.40 -5.49
N ALA A 21 -1.19 -8.97 -6.75
CA ALA A 21 0.01 -8.89 -7.58
C ALA A 21 0.93 -7.71 -7.20
N HIS A 22 0.53 -6.89 -6.22
CA HIS A 22 1.33 -5.79 -5.72
C HIS A 22 2.33 -6.27 -4.67
N ALA A 23 3.55 -5.75 -4.75
CA ALA A 23 4.52 -5.82 -3.66
C ALA A 23 3.92 -5.22 -2.38
N ASP A 24 4.14 -5.89 -1.26
CA ASP A 24 3.81 -5.32 0.04
C ASP A 24 4.83 -4.26 0.47
N MET A 25 4.65 -3.74 1.68
CA MET A 25 5.52 -2.71 2.24
C MET A 25 6.98 -3.17 2.33
N ASP A 26 7.21 -4.38 2.84
CA ASP A 26 8.57 -4.90 3.05
C ASP A 26 9.27 -5.13 1.71
N ASP A 27 8.54 -5.62 0.71
CA ASP A 27 9.04 -5.79 -0.65
C ASP A 27 9.36 -4.45 -1.31
N LEU A 28 8.52 -3.43 -1.15
CA LEU A 28 8.76 -2.09 -1.70
C LEU A 28 9.98 -1.41 -1.06
N MET A 29 10.13 -1.48 0.26
CA MET A 29 11.30 -0.91 0.96
C MET A 29 12.58 -1.66 0.61
N ARG A 30 12.52 -2.99 0.52
CA ARG A 30 13.65 -3.79 0.06
C ARG A 30 14.03 -3.41 -1.36
N TRP A 31 13.08 -3.23 -2.26
CA TRP A 31 13.34 -2.81 -3.63
C TRP A 31 13.98 -1.42 -3.71
N LEU A 32 13.42 -0.43 -3.01
CA LEU A 32 13.98 0.93 -2.93
C LEU A 32 15.37 0.97 -2.28
N GLY A 33 15.62 0.15 -1.26
CA GLY A 33 16.91 0.09 -0.57
C GLY A 33 18.06 -0.49 -1.41
N ASN A 34 17.76 -1.10 -2.57
CA ASN A 34 18.78 -1.67 -3.45
C ASN A 34 19.39 -0.67 -4.44
N PHE A 35 18.86 0.57 -4.51
CA PHE A 35 19.46 1.60 -5.35
C PHE A 35 20.78 2.09 -4.74
N LYS A 36 21.85 2.14 -5.55
CA LYS A 36 23.16 2.66 -5.14
C LYS A 36 23.26 4.18 -5.22
N SER A 37 22.42 4.79 -6.06
CA SER A 37 22.26 6.25 -6.15
C SER A 37 21.18 6.71 -5.16
N ASN A 38 21.04 8.03 -5.01
CA ASN A 38 19.98 8.65 -4.22
C ASN A 38 18.87 9.18 -5.16
N PRO A 39 17.98 8.31 -5.69
CA PRO A 39 16.96 8.72 -6.66
C PRO A 39 15.92 9.64 -6.03
N GLN A 40 15.37 10.54 -6.84
CA GLN A 40 14.14 11.23 -6.48
C GLN A 40 12.94 10.28 -6.64
N VAL A 41 12.17 10.11 -5.57
CA VAL A 41 11.04 9.15 -5.54
C VAL A 41 9.70 9.90 -5.50
N HIS A 42 8.74 9.46 -6.32
CA HIS A 42 7.37 9.98 -6.34
C HIS A 42 6.37 8.86 -6.08
N VAL A 43 5.61 8.96 -4.97
CA VAL A 43 4.54 8.01 -4.63
C VAL A 43 3.23 8.43 -5.32
N VAL A 44 2.67 7.57 -6.18
CA VAL A 44 1.56 7.94 -7.07
C VAL A 44 0.27 7.14 -6.84
N HIS A 45 0.34 5.81 -6.85
CA HIS A 45 -0.82 4.93 -6.75
C HIS A 45 -1.05 4.48 -5.31
N GLY A 46 -2.28 4.57 -4.84
CA GLY A 46 -2.68 4.30 -3.46
C GLY A 46 -3.55 5.41 -2.88
N GLU A 47 -4.22 5.10 -1.79
CA GLU A 47 -5.05 6.06 -1.06
C GLU A 47 -4.21 7.24 -0.54
N PRO A 48 -4.77 8.46 -0.46
CA PRO A 48 -4.01 9.66 -0.07
C PRO A 48 -3.22 9.52 1.23
N GLU A 49 -3.85 8.99 2.28
CA GLU A 49 -3.22 8.79 3.60
C GLU A 49 -2.09 7.77 3.52
N VAL A 50 -2.34 6.63 2.86
CA VAL A 50 -1.34 5.56 2.68
C VAL A 50 -0.12 6.07 1.90
N LYS A 51 -0.32 6.91 0.88
CA LYS A 51 0.80 7.50 0.13
C LYS A 51 1.63 8.44 0.98
N GLN A 52 1.00 9.22 1.86
CA GLN A 52 1.71 10.12 2.76
C GLN A 52 2.52 9.34 3.79
N ASP A 53 1.93 8.31 4.39
CA ASP A 53 2.61 7.45 5.36
C ASP A 53 3.78 6.69 4.74
N PHE A 54 3.60 6.19 3.52
CA PHE A 54 4.66 5.50 2.79
C PHE A 54 5.81 6.46 2.45
N ARG A 55 5.52 7.69 2.00
CA ARG A 55 6.55 8.73 1.81
C ARG A 55 7.34 8.98 3.09
N ASN A 56 6.66 9.23 4.20
CA ASN A 56 7.31 9.48 5.49
C ASN A 56 8.21 8.31 5.91
N THR A 57 7.80 7.09 5.58
CA THR A 57 8.57 5.88 5.87
C THR A 57 9.83 5.78 5.00
N ILE A 58 9.74 6.09 3.71
CA ILE A 58 10.90 6.18 2.80
C ILE A 58 11.90 7.22 3.32
N GLU A 59 11.43 8.43 3.65
CA GLU A 59 12.26 9.53 4.15
C GLU A 59 12.97 9.14 5.46
N SER A 60 12.26 8.50 6.39
CA SER A 60 12.83 8.13 7.70
C SER A 60 13.81 6.95 7.65
N GLN A 61 13.56 5.95 6.81
CA GLN A 61 14.37 4.72 6.80
C GLN A 61 15.48 4.71 5.75
N LEU A 62 15.23 5.30 4.57
CA LEU A 62 16.17 5.29 3.45
C LEU A 62 16.82 6.66 3.20
N LYS A 63 16.31 7.74 3.83
CA LYS A 63 16.77 9.12 3.61
C LYS A 63 16.66 9.56 2.15
N LEU A 64 15.69 8.99 1.44
CA LEU A 64 15.29 9.32 0.06
C LEU A 64 14.12 10.31 0.06
#